data_AF-A0A7K0FRY3-F1
#
_entry.id   AF-A0A7K0FRY3-F1
#
_cell.length_a   1.000
_cell.length_b   1.000
_cell.length_c   1.000
_cell.angle_alpha   90.00
_cell.angle_beta   90.00
_cell.angle_gamma   90.00
#
_symmetry.space_group_name_H-M   'P 1'
#
loop_
_entity.id
_entity.type
_entity.pdbx_description
1 polymer ?
#
loop_
_entity_poly.entity_id
_entity_poly.type
_entity_poly.pdbx_seq_one_letter_code
_entity_poly.pdbx_strand_id
1 'polypeptide(L)'
;MNNFKFYFVSAIIALLIHYSLRFVQIEFYKLIQPYLLALYFIAVSFYIYIKSKQLQVSKYLKLVAYYISIYIIIAFIEIILGIPHPYLIAELFIQIALCGTPVLIGFGLAFIKDRLTLR
;
A
#
# COMPACT_ATOMS: atom_id res chain seq x y z
N MET A 1 21.17 2.74 -1.37
CA MET A 1 20.31 2.67 -0.16
C MET A 1 19.89 1.23 0.05
N ASN A 2 19.97 0.73 1.28
CA ASN A 2 19.70 -0.68 1.59
C ASN A 2 18.24 -1.02 1.23
N ASN A 3 18.02 -1.78 0.15
CA ASN A 3 16.69 -2.01 -0.43
C ASN A 3 15.71 -2.58 0.61
N PHE A 4 16.21 -3.45 1.49
CA PHE A 4 15.44 -4.01 2.61
C PHE A 4 14.87 -2.93 3.54
N LYS A 5 15.70 -1.96 3.96
CA LYS A 5 15.28 -0.86 4.85
C LYS A 5 14.15 -0.03 4.23
N PHE A 6 14.22 0.23 2.92
CA PHE A 6 13.16 0.96 2.21
C PHE A 6 11.84 0.20 2.22
N TYR A 7 11.84 -1.08 1.84
CA TYR A 7 10.61 -1.90 1.83
C TYR A 7 10.00 -2.05 3.22
N PHE A 8 10.83 -2.26 4.23
CA PHE A 8 10.40 -2.41 5.61
C PHE A 8 9.75 -1.14 6.15
N VAL A 9 10.40 0.03 5.98
CA VAL A 9 9.84 1.32 6.39
C VAL A 9 8.54 1.60 5.64
N SER A 10 8.48 1.31 4.34
CA SER A 10 7.29 1.51 3.54
C SER A 10 6.10 0.66 4.01
N ALA A 11 6.34 -0.63 4.27
CA ALA A 11 5.29 -1.52 4.76
C ALA A 11 4.79 -1.10 6.15
N ILE A 12 5.69 -0.68 7.04
CA ILE A 12 5.32 -0.14 8.36
C ILE A 12 4.43 1.10 8.24
N ILE A 13 4.74 2.03 7.34
CA ILE A 13 3.91 3.23 7.15
C ILE A 13 2.51 2.86 6.67
N ALA A 14 2.39 1.94 5.70
CA ALA A 14 1.08 1.47 5.22
C ALA A 14 0.26 0.80 6.34
N LEU A 15 0.91 0.06 7.23
CA LEU A 15 0.28 -0.54 8.41
C LEU A 15 -0.08 0.48 9.48
N LEU A 16 0.74 1.50 9.69
CA LEU A 16 0.42 2.58 10.61
C LEU A 16 -0.79 3.36 10.11
N ILE A 17 -0.93 3.58 8.80
CA ILE A 17 -2.16 4.14 8.21
C ILE A 17 -3.34 3.23 8.53
N HIS A 18 -3.24 1.93 8.30
CA HIS A 18 -4.28 0.96 8.63
C HIS A 18 -4.68 1.01 10.12
N TYR A 19 -3.69 1.01 11.01
CA TYR A 19 -3.91 0.95 12.46
C TYR A 19 -4.40 2.28 13.06
N SER A 20 -3.87 3.42 12.59
CA SER A 20 -4.23 4.76 13.07
C SER A 20 -5.72 5.08 12.92
N LEU A 21 -6.38 4.43 11.96
CA LEU A 21 -7.78 4.69 11.68
C LEU A 21 -8.73 3.86 12.56
N ARG A 22 -8.22 2.92 13.37
CA ARG A 22 -9.01 2.27 14.45
C ARG A 22 -9.46 3.24 15.53
N PHE A 23 -8.78 4.37 15.68
CA PHE A 23 -9.14 5.42 16.63
C PHE A 23 -10.23 6.36 16.07
N VAL A 24 -10.68 6.12 14.84
CA VAL A 24 -11.76 6.86 14.16
C VAL A 24 -13.02 5.99 14.14
N GLN A 25 -14.20 6.62 14.05
CA GLN A 25 -15.47 5.89 13.92
C GLN A 25 -15.38 4.83 12.80
N ILE A 26 -15.80 3.59 13.10
CA ILE A 26 -15.65 2.41 12.24
C ILE A 26 -16.20 2.63 10.83
N GLU A 27 -17.31 3.36 10.70
CA GLU A 27 -17.92 3.68 9.41
C GLU A 27 -17.01 4.58 8.56
N PHE A 28 -16.43 5.60 9.18
CA PHE A 28 -15.48 6.50 8.53
C PHE A 28 -14.14 5.81 8.23
N TYR A 29 -13.68 4.93 9.12
CA TYR A 29 -12.51 4.08 8.90
C TYR A 29 -12.64 3.25 7.62
N LYS A 30 -13.73 2.47 7.51
CA LYS A 30 -14.00 1.60 6.35
C LYS A 30 -14.09 2.41 5.06
N LEU A 31 -14.59 3.64 5.15
CA LEU A 31 -14.66 4.54 4.01
C LEU A 31 -13.27 5.04 3.61
N ILE A 32 -12.46 5.56 4.54
CA ILE A 32 -11.25 6.33 4.20
C ILE A 32 -9.99 5.49 3.99
N GLN A 33 -9.90 4.35 4.68
CA GLN A 33 -8.75 3.45 4.61
C GLN A 33 -8.35 3.05 3.18
N PRO A 34 -9.26 2.59 2.30
CA PRO A 34 -8.88 2.18 0.94
C PRO A 34 -8.26 3.34 0.13
N TYR A 35 -8.75 4.56 0.31
CA TYR A 35 -8.24 5.73 -0.39
C TYR A 35 -6.85 6.14 0.10
N LEU A 36 -6.61 6.09 1.41
CA LEU A 36 -5.30 6.41 1.98
C LEU A 36 -4.23 5.38 1.57
N LEU A 37 -4.60 4.10 1.54
CA LEU A 37 -3.72 3.04 1.05
C LEU A 37 -3.41 3.25 -0.45
N ALA A 38 -4.43 3.53 -1.25
CA ALA A 38 -4.24 3.79 -2.68
C ALA A 38 -3.34 5.01 -2.93
N LEU A 39 -3.55 6.10 -2.19
CA LEU A 39 -2.73 7.31 -2.26
C LEU A 39 -1.27 7.03 -1.92
N TYR A 40 -1.03 6.22 -0.87
CA TYR A 40 0.32 5.81 -0.47
C TYR A 40 1.03 5.06 -1.61
N PHE A 41 0.38 4.05 -2.20
CA PHE A 41 0.97 3.27 -3.30
C PHE A 41 1.17 4.11 -4.58
N ILE A 42 0.27 5.07 -4.87
CA ILE A 42 0.47 6.06 -5.95
C ILE A 42 1.73 6.88 -5.70
N ALA A 43 1.88 7.44 -4.50
CA ALA A 43 3.01 8.32 -4.16
C ALA A 43 4.35 7.57 -4.20
N VAL A 44 4.40 6.36 -3.63
CA VAL A 44 5.58 5.48 -3.73
C VAL A 44 5.88 5.18 -5.19
N SER A 45 4.85 4.90 -5.99
CA SER A 45 5.05 4.57 -7.39
C SER A 45 5.60 5.72 -8.21
N PHE A 46 5.02 6.90 -8.00
CA PHE A 46 5.46 8.13 -8.61
C PHE A 46 6.92 8.45 -8.23
N TYR A 47 7.27 8.34 -6.95
CA TYR A 47 8.62 8.59 -6.45
C TYR A 47 9.66 7.67 -7.08
N ILE A 48 9.37 6.36 -7.12
CA ILE A 48 10.28 5.37 -7.74
C ILE A 48 10.48 5.71 -9.21
N TYR A 49 9.41 6.01 -9.96
CA TYR A 49 9.53 6.37 -11.36
C TYR A 49 10.39 7.61 -11.59
N ILE A 50 10.19 8.69 -10.84
CA ILE A 50 10.98 9.92 -11.01
C ILE A 50 12.49 9.64 -10.82
N LYS A 51 12.84 8.68 -9.95
CA LYS A 51 14.22 8.27 -9.70
C LYS A 51 14.77 7.28 -10.74
N SER A 52 13.97 6.31 -11.19
CA SER A 52 14.44 5.20 -12.04
C SER A 52 14.13 5.37 -13.52
N LYS A 53 13.18 6.25 -13.87
CA LYS A 53 12.56 6.41 -15.20
C LYS A 53 11.95 5.12 -15.78
N GLN A 54 11.73 4.11 -14.95
CA GLN A 54 11.26 2.79 -15.38
C GLN A 54 10.21 2.24 -14.42
N LEU A 55 9.23 1.51 -14.96
CA LEU A 55 8.26 0.76 -14.16
C LEU A 55 8.96 -0.46 -13.54
N GLN A 56 9.28 -0.39 -12.26
CA GLN A 56 9.98 -1.48 -11.57
C GLN A 56 9.00 -2.46 -10.93
N VAL A 57 8.22 -3.17 -11.76
CA VAL A 57 7.14 -4.11 -11.34
C VAL A 57 7.61 -5.07 -10.25
N SER A 58 8.80 -5.66 -10.40
CA SER A 58 9.37 -6.59 -9.42
C SER A 58 9.60 -5.97 -8.04
N LYS A 59 9.93 -4.67 -7.96
CA LYS A 59 10.08 -3.96 -6.69
C LYS A 59 8.72 -3.67 -6.03
N TYR A 60 7.69 -3.35 -6.82
CA TYR A 60 6.34 -3.19 -6.30
C TYR A 60 5.78 -4.51 -5.79
N LEU A 61 5.89 -5.60 -6.57
CA LEU A 61 5.43 -6.91 -6.14
C LEU A 61 6.07 -7.34 -4.80
N LYS A 62 7.36 -7.04 -4.60
CA LYS A 62 8.02 -7.25 -3.30
C LYS A 62 7.38 -6.41 -2.19
N LEU A 63 7.16 -5.11 -2.42
CA LEU A 63 6.56 -4.21 -1.43
C LEU A 63 5.11 -4.61 -1.08
N VAL A 64 4.32 -5.01 -2.08
CA VAL A 64 2.97 -5.57 -1.89
C VAL A 64 3.05 -6.84 -1.07
N ALA A 65 3.91 -7.79 -1.43
CA ALA A 65 4.08 -9.04 -0.69
C ALA A 65 4.50 -8.80 0.76
N TYR A 66 5.39 -7.84 1.02
CA TYR A 66 5.77 -7.43 2.38
C TYR A 66 4.57 -6.89 3.16
N TYR A 67 3.81 -5.97 2.57
CA TYR A 67 2.61 -5.41 3.21
C TYR A 67 1.58 -6.51 3.53
N ILE A 68 1.24 -7.37 2.56
CA ILE A 68 0.28 -8.46 2.74
C ILE A 68 0.75 -9.45 3.79
N SER A 69 2.03 -9.82 3.81
CA SER A 69 2.58 -10.73 4.81
C SER A 69 2.42 -10.19 6.22
N ILE A 70 2.69 -8.89 6.43
CA ILE A 70 2.54 -8.30 7.76
C ILE A 70 1.06 -8.13 8.13
N TYR A 71 0.20 -7.76 7.18
CA TYR A 71 -1.25 -7.70 7.42
C TYR A 71 -1.81 -9.07 7.83
N ILE A 72 -1.39 -10.17 7.19
CA ILE A 72 -1.75 -11.54 7.60
C ILE A 72 -1.29 -11.82 9.03
N ILE A 73 -0.05 -11.47 9.39
CA ILE A 73 0.47 -11.67 10.75
C ILE A 73 -0.39 -10.92 11.78
N ILE A 74 -0.76 -9.67 11.49
CA ILE A 74 -1.61 -8.86 12.38
C ILE A 74 -3.00 -9.49 12.50
N ALA A 75 -3.62 -9.87 11.39
CA ALA A 75 -4.93 -10.52 11.42
C ALA A 75 -4.91 -11.83 12.23
N PHE A 76 -3.85 -12.63 12.12
CA PHE A 76 -3.67 -13.82 12.95
C PHE A 76 -3.57 -13.49 14.45
N ILE A 77 -2.79 -12.46 14.82
CA ILE A 77 -2.71 -12.00 16.22
C ILE A 77 -4.09 -11.58 16.72
N GLU A 78 -4.86 -10.87 15.90
CA GLU A 78 -6.20 -10.40 16.26
C GLU A 78 -7.21 -11.53 16.43
N ILE A 79 -7.14 -12.57 15.60
CA ILE A 79 -7.95 -13.79 15.74
C ILE A 79 -7.65 -14.48 17.07
N ILE A 80 -6.36 -14.59 17.46
CA ILE A 80 -5.95 -15.16 18.75
C ILE A 80 -6.50 -14.34 19.92
N LEU A 81 -6.61 -13.01 19.76
CA LEU A 81 -7.18 -12.09 20.75
C LEU A 81 -8.72 -12.06 20.74
N GLY A 82 -9.39 -12.86 19.90
CA GLY A 82 -10.85 -12.94 19.84
C GLY A 82 -11.53 -11.83 19.03
N ILE A 83 -10.79 -11.06 18.23
CA ILE A 83 -11.36 -10.05 17.33
C ILE A 83 -11.83 -10.76 16.03
N PRO A 84 -13.13 -10.68 15.69
CA PRO A 84 -13.67 -11.42 14.56
C PRO A 84 -13.28 -10.81 13.21
N HIS A 85 -12.84 -11.66 12.28
CA HIS A 85 -12.52 -11.32 10.88
C HIS A 85 -13.39 -12.16 9.92
N PRO A 86 -14.71 -11.90 9.82
CA PRO A 86 -15.64 -12.75 9.08
C PRO A 86 -15.36 -12.80 7.57
N TYR A 87 -14.59 -11.84 7.03
CA TYR A 87 -14.31 -11.71 5.61
C TYR A 87 -12.80 -11.65 5.31
N LEU A 88 -11.94 -12.22 6.16
CA LEU A 88 -10.48 -12.10 6.05
C LEU A 88 -9.93 -12.38 4.64
N ILE A 89 -10.44 -13.42 3.97
CA ILE A 89 -10.02 -13.77 2.60
C ILE A 89 -10.40 -12.65 1.62
N ALA A 90 -11.63 -12.14 1.70
CA ALA A 90 -12.07 -11.04 0.83
C ALA A 90 -11.30 -9.74 1.14
N GLU A 91 -11.01 -9.47 2.41
CA GLU A 91 -10.17 -8.34 2.82
C GLU A 91 -8.77 -8.45 2.22
N LEU A 92 -8.14 -9.63 2.23
CA LEU A 92 -6.85 -9.87 1.58
C LEU A 92 -6.89 -9.58 0.07
N PHE A 93 -7.91 -10.06 -0.65
CA PHE A 93 -8.05 -9.76 -2.08
C PHE A 93 -8.25 -8.27 -2.35
N ILE A 94 -9.05 -7.59 -1.53
CA ILE A 94 -9.26 -6.14 -1.61
C ILE A 94 -7.94 -5.40 -1.35
N GLN A 95 -7.19 -5.78 -0.32
CA GLN A 95 -5.88 -5.19 -0.02
C GLN A 95 -4.91 -5.37 -1.19
N ILE A 96 -4.84 -6.56 -1.80
CA ILE A 96 -3.99 -6.82 -2.97
C ILE A 96 -4.40 -5.91 -4.14
N ALA A 97 -5.71 -5.80 -4.43
CA ALA A 97 -6.22 -4.94 -5.49
C ALA A 97 -5.91 -3.45 -5.23
N LEU A 98 -6.06 -2.99 -3.98
CA LEU A 98 -5.73 -1.64 -3.54
C LEU A 98 -4.23 -1.36 -3.56
N CYS A 99 -3.38 -2.36 -3.48
CA CYS A 99 -1.95 -2.16 -3.64
C CYS A 99 -1.52 -2.20 -5.12
N GLY A 100 -2.21 -2.98 -5.96
CA GLY A 100 -1.86 -3.19 -7.37
C GLY A 100 -2.31 -2.07 -8.31
N THR A 101 -3.60 -1.73 -8.29
CA THR A 101 -4.19 -0.70 -9.18
C THR A 101 -3.49 0.66 -9.07
N PRO A 102 -3.17 1.15 -7.86
CA PRO A 102 -2.62 2.50 -7.69
C PRO A 102 -1.15 2.61 -8.13
N VAL A 103 -0.43 1.49 -8.30
CA VAL A 103 0.94 1.48 -8.87
C VAL A 103 0.93 1.96 -10.32
N LEU A 104 -0.02 1.49 -11.12
CA LEU A 104 -0.16 1.90 -12.52
C LEU A 104 -0.56 3.37 -12.62
N ILE A 105 -1.45 3.83 -11.73
CA ILE A 105 -1.88 5.24 -11.66
C ILE A 105 -0.68 6.13 -11.33
N GLY A 106 0.08 5.82 -10.28
CA GLY A 106 1.25 6.61 -9.89
C GLY A 106 2.34 6.65 -10.96
N PHE A 107 2.56 5.54 -11.66
CA PHE A 107 3.47 5.49 -12.80
C PHE A 107 2.96 6.37 -13.96
N GLY A 108 1.69 6.26 -14.34
CA GLY A 108 1.08 7.06 -15.40
C GLY A 108 1.15 8.56 -15.12
N LEU A 109 0.85 8.97 -13.88
CA LEU A 109 0.98 10.37 -13.45
C LEU A 109 2.42 10.87 -13.56
N ALA A 110 3.39 10.06 -13.17
CA ALA A 110 4.81 10.42 -13.24
C ALA A 110 5.30 10.52 -14.68
N PHE A 111 4.85 9.64 -15.58
CA PHE A 111 5.11 9.70 -17.01
C PHE A 111 4.50 10.96 -17.65
N ILE A 112 3.23 11.27 -17.35
CA ILE A 112 2.57 12.48 -17.85
C ILE A 112 3.31 13.73 -17.38
N LYS A 113 3.68 13.79 -16.10
CA LYS A 113 4.50 14.89 -15.57
C LYS A 113 5.79 15.01 -16.37
N ASP A 114 6.54 13.92 -16.54
CA ASP A 114 7.83 13.95 -17.24
C ASP A 114 7.68 14.49 -18.66
N ARG A 115 6.67 14.02 -19.39
CA ARG A 115 6.32 14.52 -20.73
C ARG A 115 6.01 16.03 -20.73
N LEU A 116 5.28 16.53 -19.73
CA LEU A 116 4.90 17.94 -19.63
C LEU A 116 6.04 18.85 -19.14
N THR A 117 7.02 18.29 -18.41
CA THR A 117 8.12 19.05 -17.81
C THR A 117 9.38 19.06 -18.66
N LEU A 118 9.44 18.30 -19.76
CA LEU A 118 10.46 18.42 -20.80
C LEU A 118 10.30 19.77 -21.53
N ARG A 119 10.82 20.81 -20.88
CA ARG A 119 11.42 22.01 -21.47
C ARG A 119 12.93 21.90 -21.29
#